data_AF-A0A4P5QZL1-F1
#
_entry.id   AF-A0A4P5QZL1-F1
#
_cell.length_a   1.000
_cell.length_b   1.000
_cell.length_c   1.000
_cell.angle_alpha   90.00
_cell.angle_beta   90.00
_cell.angle_gamma   90.00
#
_symmetry.space_group_name_H-M   'P 1'
#
loop_
_entity.id
_entity.type
_entity.pdbx_description
1 polymer ?
#
loop_
_entity_poly.entity_id
_entity_poly.type
_entity_poly.pdbx_seq_one_letter_code
_entity_poly.pdbx_strand_id
1 'polypeptide(L)'
;MIIPSLDDLIIGDDGEGFIEELGRDFVYSGGWCTAFFVIRTRKDPEASWGTSLLWVHRYQKVHEGWKLMAKVHLTHENQMEALRGLLAGLQESK
;
A
#
# COMPACT_ATOMS: atom_id res chain seq x y z
N MET A 1 15.17 -0.98 1.16
CA MET A 1 14.97 -1.39 -0.24
C MET A 1 14.75 -0.13 -1.07
N ILE A 2 15.51 0.00 -2.17
CA ILE A 2 15.30 1.05 -3.18
C ILE A 2 14.56 0.40 -4.33
N ILE A 3 13.48 1.03 -4.78
CA ILE A 3 12.67 0.59 -5.91
C ILE A 3 12.94 1.57 -7.05
N PRO A 4 13.48 1.12 -8.20
CA PRO A 4 13.80 2.00 -9.32
C PRO A 4 12.58 2.78 -9.83
N SER A 5 11.46 2.08 -10.05
CA SER A 5 10.16 2.66 -10.38
C SER A 5 9.06 2.11 -9.47
N LEU A 6 8.14 2.97 -9.04
CA LEU A 6 6.97 2.53 -8.26
C LEU A 6 6.00 1.69 -9.10
N ASP A 7 6.07 1.75 -10.43
CA ASP A 7 5.28 0.88 -11.32
C ASP A 7 5.72 -0.58 -11.22
N ASP A 8 7.00 -0.83 -10.91
CA ASP A 8 7.57 -2.17 -10.74
C ASP A 8 7.38 -2.73 -9.32
N LEU A 9 6.72 -1.97 -8.44
CA LEU A 9 6.54 -2.37 -7.07
C LEU A 9 5.60 -3.57 -6.98
N ILE A 10 6.08 -4.66 -6.38
CA ILE A 10 5.27 -5.85 -6.08
C ILE A 10 5.19 -6.00 -4.57
N ILE A 11 3.98 -6.11 -4.04
CA ILE A 11 3.77 -6.55 -2.66
C ILE A 11 3.71 -8.07 -2.69
N GLY A 12 4.84 -8.70 -2.40
CA GLY A 12 4.95 -10.15 -2.36
C GLY A 12 5.68 -10.56 -1.10
N ASP A 13 4.94 -11.23 -0.21
CA ASP A 13 5.40 -11.87 1.03
C ASP A 13 5.94 -10.90 2.11
N ASP A 14 5.23 -10.79 3.24
CA ASP A 14 5.73 -10.09 4.43
C ASP A 14 6.43 -11.01 5.42
N GLY A 15 6.61 -12.29 5.06
CA GLY A 15 7.20 -13.32 5.90
C GLY A 15 6.19 -14.02 6.81
N GLU A 16 4.94 -13.58 6.87
CA GLU A 16 3.88 -14.16 7.73
C GLU A 16 2.69 -14.74 6.96
N GLY A 17 2.65 -14.61 5.63
CA GLY A 17 1.61 -15.23 4.81
C GLY A 17 1.60 -14.78 3.34
N PHE A 18 0.63 -15.30 2.61
CA PHE A 18 0.40 -14.90 1.22
C PHE A 18 -0.40 -13.62 1.19
N ILE A 19 0.04 -12.69 0.35
CA ILE A 19 -0.61 -11.41 0.12
C ILE A 19 -1.09 -11.41 -1.32
N GLU A 20 -2.34 -10.99 -1.53
CA GLU A 20 -2.84 -10.64 -2.85
C GLU A 20 -3.23 -9.17 -2.83
N GLU A 21 -2.72 -8.44 -3.81
CA GLU A 21 -3.14 -7.07 -4.06
C GLU A 21 -4.40 -7.05 -4.93
N LEU A 22 -5.41 -6.34 -4.44
CA LEU A 22 -6.70 -6.14 -5.10
C LEU A 22 -6.75 -4.81 -5.87
N GLY A 23 -5.88 -3.86 -5.49
CA GLY A 23 -5.71 -2.59 -6.18
C GLY A 23 -4.78 -1.65 -5.43
N ARG A 24 -4.35 -0.58 -6.10
CA ARG A 24 -3.48 0.45 -5.53
C ARG A 24 -3.77 1.83 -6.08
N ASP A 25 -3.36 2.85 -5.32
CA ASP A 25 -3.33 4.25 -5.77
C ASP A 25 -2.09 4.97 -5.23
N PHE A 26 -1.68 6.04 -5.90
CA PHE A 26 -0.49 6.82 -5.60
C PHE A 26 -0.78 8.32 -5.51
N VAL A 27 -0.38 8.90 -4.39
CA VAL A 27 -0.41 10.35 -4.17
C VAL A 27 1.02 10.88 -4.13
N TYR A 28 1.36 11.63 -5.17
CA TYR A 28 2.66 12.30 -5.32
C TYR A 28 2.60 13.72 -4.79
N SER A 29 3.62 14.12 -4.03
CA SER A 29 3.77 15.49 -3.54
C SER A 29 5.24 15.82 -3.38
N GLY A 30 5.79 16.58 -4.32
CA GLY A 30 7.23 16.87 -4.40
C GLY A 30 8.06 15.59 -4.52
N GLY A 31 9.16 15.50 -3.77
CA GLY A 31 10.03 14.32 -3.70
C GLY A 31 9.44 13.15 -2.89
N TRP A 32 8.13 13.10 -2.66
CA TRP A 32 7.47 12.09 -1.85
C TRP A 32 6.32 11.43 -2.60
N CYS A 33 6.08 10.16 -2.28
CA CYS A 33 4.92 9.41 -2.74
C CYS A 33 4.31 8.62 -1.57
N THR A 34 2.99 8.73 -1.38
CA THR A 34 2.24 7.75 -0.59
C THR A 34 1.57 6.77 -1.53
N ALA A 35 1.83 5.48 -1.33
CA ALA A 35 1.13 4.41 -2.01
C ALA A 35 0.12 3.76 -1.05
N PHE A 36 -1.07 3.51 -1.56
CA PHE A 36 -2.17 2.88 -0.84
C PHE A 36 -2.48 1.57 -1.55
N PHE A 37 -2.51 0.47 -0.79
CA PHE A 37 -2.75 -0.86 -1.33
C PHE A 37 -3.95 -1.48 -0.64
N VAL A 38 -4.94 -1.86 -1.43
CA VAL A 38 -5.99 -2.76 -0.97
C VAL A 38 -5.47 -4.16 -1.18
N ILE A 39 -5.29 -4.91 -0.10
CA ILE A 39 -4.79 -6.27 -0.14
C ILE A 39 -5.77 -7.22 0.54
N ARG A 40 -5.56 -8.52 0.41
CA ARG A 40 -6.07 -9.53 1.36
C ARG A 40 -4.97 -10.54 1.64
N THR A 41 -5.03 -11.18 2.80
CA THR A 41 -4.00 -12.12 3.24
C THR A 41 -4.59 -13.50 3.52
N ARG A 42 -3.75 -14.53 3.42
CA ARG A 42 -4.07 -15.89 3.89
C ARG A 42 -2.81 -16.49 4.50
N LYS A 43 -3.00 -17.37 5.48
CA LYS A 43 -1.88 -18.01 6.21
C LYS A 43 -1.23 -19.15 5.42
N ASP A 44 -2.03 -19.86 4.61
CA ASP A 44 -1.60 -21.01 3.83
C ASP A 44 -2.11 -20.93 2.39
N PRO A 45 -1.47 -21.60 1.40
CA PRO A 45 -1.91 -21.56 -0.01
C PRO A 45 -3.32 -22.10 -0.24
N GLU A 46 -3.76 -23.03 0.61
CA GLU A 46 -5.07 -23.68 0.50
C GLU A 46 -6.13 -23.02 1.41
N ALA A 47 -5.73 -22.09 2.27
CA ALA A 47 -6.65 -21.39 3.16
C ALA A 47 -7.47 -20.35 2.38
N SER A 48 -8.70 -20.13 2.83
CA SER A 48 -9.54 -19.03 2.35
C SER A 48 -8.84 -17.69 2.59
N TRP A 49 -8.98 -16.77 1.64
CA TRP A 49 -8.56 -15.40 1.82
C TRP A 49 -9.34 -14.74 2.96
N GLY A 50 -8.61 -13.98 3.79
CA GLY A 50 -9.21 -13.12 4.79
C GLY A 50 -9.89 -11.90 4.18
N THR A 51 -10.45 -11.05 5.06
CA THR A 51 -11.02 -9.77 4.69
C THR A 51 -9.98 -8.85 4.05
N SER A 52 -10.41 -7.95 3.17
CA SER A 52 -9.53 -6.95 2.59
C SER A 52 -8.98 -6.01 3.68
N LEU A 53 -7.71 -5.67 3.56
CA LEU A 53 -6.97 -4.75 4.42
C LEU A 53 -6.42 -3.59 3.60
N LEU A 54 -6.03 -2.50 4.27
CA LEU A 54 -5.41 -1.34 3.64
C LEU A 54 -3.99 -1.15 4.16
N TRP A 55 -3.02 -1.21 3.27
CA TRP A 55 -1.63 -0.89 3.56
C TRP A 55 -1.25 0.46 2.98
N VAL A 56 -0.47 1.22 3.75
CA VAL A 56 -0.01 2.54 3.38
C VAL A 56 1.49 2.56 3.47
N HIS A 57 2.15 2.82 2.35
CA HIS A 57 3.59 2.95 2.30
C HIS A 57 3.97 4.38 1.91
N ARG A 58 4.97 4.93 2.60
CA ARG A 58 5.53 6.24 2.28
C ARG A 58 6.91 6.06 1.67
N TYR A 59 7.11 6.64 0.49
CA TYR A 59 8.36 6.61 -0.25
C TYR A 59 8.93 8.01 -0.43
N GLN A 60 10.26 8.11 -0.40
CA GLN A 60 11.01 9.31 -0.73
C GLN A 60 11.80 9.08 -2.02
N LYS A 61 11.74 10.03 -2.95
CA LYS A 61 12.57 10.04 -4.14
C LYS A 61 14.03 10.24 -3.73
N VAL A 62 14.89 9.36 -4.21
CA VAL A 62 16.35 9.41 -4.06
C VAL A 62 16.99 9.31 -5.45
N HIS A 63 18.31 9.50 -5.54
CA HIS A 63 19.03 9.48 -6.82
C HIS A 63 18.78 8.20 -7.64
N GLU A 64 18.74 7.05 -6.96
CA GLU A 64 18.62 5.72 -7.58
C GLU A 64 17.17 5.20 -7.69
N GLY A 65 16.16 6.01 -7.37
CA GLY A 65 14.75 5.61 -7.42
C GLY A 65 13.94 6.08 -6.22
N TRP A 66 13.23 5.15 -5.58
CA TRP A 66 12.34 5.41 -4.45
C TRP A 66 12.75 4.58 -3.24
N LYS A 67 13.02 5.25 -2.12
CA LYS A 67 13.32 4.59 -0.85
C LYS A 67 12.06 4.48 -0.01
N LEU A 68 11.74 3.27 0.45
CA LEU A 68 10.68 3.07 1.44
C LEU A 68 11.10 3.69 2.77
N MET A 69 10.25 4.59 3.30
CA MET A 69 10.50 5.32 4.53
C MET A 69 9.61 4.86 5.68
N ALA A 70 8.36 4.47 5.40
CA ALA A 70 7.43 3.98 6.42
C ALA A 70 6.40 3.01 5.82
N LYS A 71 5.94 2.06 6.65
CA LYS A 71 4.79 1.20 6.39
C LYS A 71 3.78 1.35 7.51
N VAL A 72 2.50 1.41 7.16
CA VAL A 72 1.39 1.36 8.11
C VAL A 72 0.39 0.33 7.58
N HIS A 73 0.11 -0.68 8.38
CA HIS A 73 -0.86 -1.72 8.05
C HIS A 73 -2.10 -1.50 8.90
N LEU A 74 -3.22 -1.18 8.26
CA LEU A 74 -4.48 -0.98 8.96
C LEU A 74 -5.27 -2.28 8.94
N THR A 75 -5.57 -2.79 10.14
CA THR A 75 -6.29 -4.05 10.35
C THR A 75 -7.72 -3.84 10.84
N HIS A 76 -8.09 -2.62 11.21
CA HIS A 76 -9.42 -2.27 11.69
C HIS A 76 -10.22 -1.49 10.63
N GLU A 77 -11.47 -1.90 10.44
CA GLU A 77 -12.39 -1.38 9.42
C GLU A 77 -12.62 0.13 9.52
N ASN A 78 -12.75 0.66 10.74
CA ASN A 78 -12.92 2.10 10.98
C ASN A 78 -11.71 2.95 10.53
N GLN A 79 -10.49 2.45 10.70
CA GLN A 79 -9.28 3.12 10.23
C GLN A 79 -9.21 3.09 8.70
N MET A 80 -9.70 2.00 8.09
CA MET A 80 -9.78 1.87 6.64
C MET A 80 -10.79 2.84 6.03
N GLU A 81 -11.99 2.98 6.62
CA GLU A 81 -13.01 3.92 6.14
C GLU A 81 -12.54 5.37 6.22
N ALA A 82 -11.96 5.77 7.36
CA ALA A 82 -11.43 7.12 7.54
C ALA A 82 -10.36 7.47 6.49
N LEU A 83 -9.48 6.51 6.19
CA LEU A 83 -8.43 6.72 5.20
C LEU A 83 -8.96 6.69 3.76
N ARG A 84 -9.96 5.84 3.46
CA ARG A 84 -10.66 5.86 2.17
C ARG A 84 -11.35 7.19 1.93
N GLY A 85 -11.97 7.78 2.95
CA GLY A 85 -12.57 9.12 2.87
C GLY A 85 -11.53 10.20 2.58
N LEU A 86 -10.39 10.17 3.27
CA LEU A 86 -9.26 11.08 2.98
C LEU A 86 -8.75 10.93 1.54
N LEU A 87 -8.65 9.69 1.04
CA LEU A 87 -8.21 9.43 -0.34
C LEU A 87 -9.20 9.91 -1.39
N ALA A 88 -10.49 9.66 -1.19
CA ALA A 88 -11.53 10.13 -2.09
C ALA A 88 -11.48 11.66 -2.23
N GLY A 89 -11.34 12.38 -1.11
CA GLY A 89 -11.20 13.84 -1.12
C GLY A 89 -9.92 14.34 -1.80
N LEU A 90 -8.83 13.55 -1.78
CA LEU A 90 -7.60 13.87 -2.52
C LEU A 90 -7.74 13.64 -4.03
N GLN A 91 -8.57 12.67 -4.45
CA GLN A 91 -8.86 12.42 -5.86
C GLN A 91 -9.74 13.52 -6.48
N GLU A 92 -10.69 14.07 -5.72
CA GLU A 92 -11.56 15.18 -6.17
C GLU A 92 -10.84 16.54 -6.25
N SER A 93 -9.64 16.64 -5.66
CA SER A 93 -8.83 17.88 -5.65
C SER A 93 -7.82 17.97 -6.80
N LYS A 94 -7.86 17.04 -7.77
CA LYS A 94 -7.07 17.07 -9.02
C LYS A 94 -7.93 17.48 -10.21
#